data_AF-A0A821HK41-F1
#
_entry.id   AF-A0A821HK41-F1
#
_cell.length_a   1.000
_cell.length_b   1.000
_cell.length_c   1.000
_cell.angle_alpha   90.00
_cell.angle_beta   90.00
_cell.angle_gamma   90.00
#
_symmetry.space_group_name_H-M   'P 1'
#
loop_
_entity.id
_entity.type
_entity.pdbx_description
1 polymer ?
#
loop_
_entity_poly.entity_id
_entity_poly.type
_entity_poly.pdbx_seq_one_letter_code
_entity_poly.pdbx_strand_id
1 'polypeptide(L)'
;LYPVTIPVTTSLPPIPINISTSVTSNNYYQIETIFLTNSISLTTLVVVVTVPKTFGLNAITSYTNFWANAVTSNIADMNATVICIFQLIDQNTIVPGAWNINVQFNLNGTGTRPTSNDMYSIQIDSYPEIYGHF
;
A
#
# COMPACT_ATOMS: atom_id res chain seq x y z
N LEU A 1 36.02 2.37 41.94
CA LEU A 1 34.67 2.19 41.38
C LEU A 1 34.73 2.62 39.92
N TYR A 2 34.64 1.69 38.97
CA TYR A 2 34.61 2.03 37.54
C TYR A 2 33.21 2.51 37.16
N PRO A 3 33.07 3.56 36.33
CA PRO A 3 31.76 4.00 35.88
C PRO A 3 31.15 2.96 34.95
N VAL A 4 29.94 2.51 35.28
CA VAL A 4 29.12 1.64 34.42
C VAL A 4 28.59 2.50 33.29
N THR A 5 29.02 2.23 32.06
CA THR A 5 28.42 2.82 30.86
C THR A 5 27.15 2.04 30.54
N ILE A 6 25.99 2.64 30.77
CA ILE A 6 24.71 2.08 30.34
C ILE A 6 24.65 2.22 28.81
N PRO A 7 24.41 1.15 28.05
CA PRO A 7 24.27 1.27 26.60
C PRO A 7 23.06 2.15 26.30
N VAL A 8 23.28 3.23 25.55
CA VAL A 8 22.19 4.03 24.98
C VAL A 8 21.51 3.13 23.95
N THR A 9 20.32 2.64 24.27
CA THR A 9 19.44 2.04 23.28
C THR A 9 18.99 3.18 22.36
N THR A 10 19.64 3.34 21.22
CA THR A 10 19.12 4.17 20.13
C THR A 10 17.90 3.45 19.58
N SER A 11 16.71 3.74 20.14
CA SER A 11 15.46 3.33 19.51
C SER A 11 15.47 3.88 18.10
N LEU A 12 15.23 3.01 17.11
CA LEU A 12 15.00 3.47 15.74
C LEU A 12 13.94 4.58 15.77
N PRO A 13 14.12 5.67 15.03
CA PRO A 13 13.09 6.69 14.94
C PRO A 13 11.78 6.03 14.51
N PRO A 14 10.63 6.48 15.05
CA PRO A 14 9.33 5.94 14.64
C PRO A 14 9.17 6.05 13.13
N ILE A 15 8.48 5.08 12.54
CA ILE A 15 8.21 5.06 11.11
C ILE A 15 7.51 6.39 10.75
N PRO A 16 8.01 7.14 9.76
CA PRO A 16 7.59 8.51 9.50
C PRO A 16 6.30 8.56 8.66
N ILE A 17 5.50 7.49 8.71
CA ILE A 17 4.28 7.35 7.94
C ILE A 17 3.16 6.82 8.85
N ASN A 18 2.01 7.47 8.78
CA ASN A 18 0.77 6.95 9.31
C ASN A 18 0.00 6.27 8.18
N ILE A 19 -0.49 5.07 8.43
CA ILE A 19 -1.22 4.25 7.46
C ILE A 19 -2.62 3.99 7.99
N SER A 20 -3.61 4.13 7.11
CA SER A 20 -4.97 3.64 7.35
C SER A 20 -5.54 3.08 6.06
N THR A 21 -6.58 2.27 6.17
CA THR A 21 -7.24 1.64 5.03
C THR A 21 -8.74 1.88 5.02
N SER A 22 -9.35 1.76 3.85
CA SER A 22 -10.80 1.67 3.71
C SER A 22 -11.20 0.73 2.57
N VAL A 23 -12.40 0.19 2.68
CA VAL A 23 -13.07 -0.55 1.60
C VAL A 23 -14.38 0.15 1.29
N THR A 24 -14.54 0.61 0.06
CA THR A 24 -15.79 1.19 -0.44
C THR A 24 -16.36 0.27 -1.50
N SER A 25 -17.62 -0.16 -1.39
CA SER A 25 -18.23 -1.06 -2.36
C SER A 25 -19.69 -0.69 -2.67
N ASN A 26 -20.14 -1.09 -3.86
CA ASN A 26 -21.54 -1.07 -4.28
C ASN A 26 -21.77 -2.24 -5.26
N ASN A 27 -22.86 -2.23 -6.02
CA ASN A 27 -23.16 -3.32 -6.94
C ASN A 27 -22.18 -3.46 -8.12
N TYR A 28 -21.46 -2.39 -8.47
CA TYR A 28 -20.64 -2.29 -9.68
C TYR A 28 -19.14 -2.34 -9.40
N TYR A 29 -18.70 -1.88 -8.23
CA TYR A 29 -17.29 -1.86 -7.89
C TYR A 29 -17.03 -2.07 -6.41
N GLN A 30 -15.80 -2.49 -6.12
CA GLN A 30 -15.16 -2.42 -4.81
C GLN A 30 -13.84 -1.69 -4.98
N ILE A 31 -13.54 -0.76 -4.08
CA ILE A 31 -12.29 -0.02 -4.02
C ILE A 31 -11.67 -0.27 -2.65
N GLU A 32 -10.44 -0.75 -2.68
CA GLU A 32 -9.54 -0.84 -1.54
C GLU A 32 -8.57 0.33 -1.58
N THR A 33 -8.61 1.18 -0.56
CA THR A 33 -7.77 2.37 -0.47
C THR A 33 -6.80 2.25 0.69
N ILE A 34 -5.51 2.47 0.42
CA ILE A 34 -4.48 2.70 1.44
C ILE A 34 -4.22 4.19 1.50
N PHE A 35 -4.41 4.79 2.67
CA PHE A 35 -4.03 6.17 2.95
C PHE A 35 -2.66 6.21 3.61
N LEU A 36 -1.80 7.07 3.09
CA LEU A 36 -0.40 7.19 3.45
C LEU A 36 -0.15 8.65 3.86
N THR A 37 0.11 8.92 5.14
CA THR A 37 0.47 10.27 5.59
C THR A 37 1.91 10.29 6.08
N ASN A 38 2.82 10.83 5.28
CA ASN A 38 4.24 10.91 5.62
C ASN A 38 4.61 12.27 6.20
N SER A 39 5.41 12.27 7.27
CA SER A 39 5.90 13.49 7.95
C SER A 39 7.26 13.96 7.44
N ILE A 40 7.96 13.13 6.65
CA ILE A 40 9.24 13.44 6.01
C ILE A 40 9.17 13.09 4.53
N SER A 41 10.09 13.64 3.74
CA SER A 41 10.25 13.26 2.34
C SER A 41 10.69 11.80 2.20
N LEU A 42 10.06 11.03 1.30
CA LEU A 42 10.39 9.63 1.03
C LEU A 42 11.20 9.53 -0.27
N THR A 43 12.26 8.73 -0.26
CA THR A 43 13.12 8.50 -1.43
C THR A 43 12.90 7.15 -2.09
N THR A 44 12.26 6.23 -1.37
CA THR A 44 11.79 4.94 -1.89
C THR A 44 10.43 4.63 -1.28
N LEU A 45 9.57 4.00 -2.08
CA LEU A 45 8.27 3.49 -1.66
C LEU A 45 7.96 2.29 -2.56
N VAL A 46 7.66 1.16 -1.95
CA VAL A 46 7.08 0.00 -2.61
C VAL A 46 5.85 -0.40 -1.81
N VAL A 47 4.71 -0.49 -2.48
CA VAL A 47 3.47 -1.01 -1.90
C VAL A 47 3.01 -2.19 -2.72
N VAL A 48 2.79 -3.32 -2.06
CA VAL A 48 2.30 -4.54 -2.68
C VAL A 48 0.94 -4.85 -2.08
N VAL A 49 -0.10 -4.88 -2.90
CA VAL A 49 -1.44 -5.31 -2.50
C VAL A 49 -1.65 -6.71 -3.06
N THR A 50 -1.95 -7.67 -2.18
CA THR A 50 -2.17 -9.07 -2.52
C THR A 50 -3.60 -9.44 -2.22
N VAL A 51 -4.32 -9.89 -3.23
CA VAL A 51 -5.78 -10.02 -3.23
C VAL A 51 -6.14 -11.45 -3.62
N PRO A 52 -6.46 -12.32 -2.65
CA PRO A 52 -6.97 -13.65 -2.94
C PRO A 52 -8.35 -13.58 -3.59
N LYS A 53 -8.54 -14.30 -4.70
CA LYS A 53 -9.80 -14.34 -5.44
C LYS A 53 -10.73 -15.39 -4.84
N THR A 54 -12.00 -15.03 -4.63
CA THR A 54 -13.07 -16.00 -4.31
C THR A 54 -13.73 -16.54 -5.59
N PHE A 55 -13.72 -15.75 -6.67
CA PHE A 55 -14.12 -16.13 -8.02
C PHE A 55 -13.42 -15.26 -9.07
N GLY A 56 -13.67 -15.52 -10.36
CA GLY A 56 -13.03 -14.80 -11.46
C GLY A 56 -13.33 -13.29 -11.45
N LEU A 57 -12.28 -12.47 -11.56
CA LEU A 57 -12.36 -11.02 -11.69
C LEU A 57 -12.53 -10.65 -13.17
N ASN A 58 -13.46 -9.73 -13.44
CA ASN A 58 -13.76 -9.31 -14.83
C ASN A 58 -12.90 -8.13 -15.29
N ALA A 59 -12.54 -7.23 -14.37
CA ALA A 59 -11.62 -6.14 -14.62
C ALA A 59 -11.05 -5.63 -13.29
N ILE A 60 -9.77 -5.29 -13.29
CA ILE A 60 -9.05 -4.74 -12.14
C ILE A 60 -8.33 -3.48 -12.63
N THR A 61 -8.45 -2.41 -11.87
CA THR A 61 -7.74 -1.16 -12.14
C THR A 61 -7.06 -0.65 -10.88
N SER A 62 -6.05 0.18 -11.06
CA SER A 62 -5.32 0.82 -9.97
C SER A 62 -5.11 2.29 -10.28
N TYR A 63 -5.08 3.13 -9.24
CA TYR A 63 -4.80 4.55 -9.38
C TYR A 63 -4.30 5.14 -8.06
N THR A 64 -3.63 6.28 -8.15
CA THR A 64 -3.05 6.98 -6.99
C THR A 64 -3.23 8.49 -7.15
N ASN A 65 -3.10 9.24 -6.05
CA ASN A 65 -3.05 10.70 -6.07
C ASN A 65 -1.62 11.26 -5.99
N PHE A 66 -0.59 10.41 -6.12
CA PHE A 66 0.79 10.89 -6.25
C PHE A 66 0.91 11.79 -7.49
N TRP A 67 1.94 12.63 -7.52
CA TRP A 67 2.20 13.46 -8.69
C TRP A 67 2.37 12.61 -9.94
N ALA A 68 2.07 13.21 -11.09
CA ALA A 68 2.19 12.55 -12.38
C ALA A 68 3.61 11.96 -12.54
N ASN A 69 3.68 10.67 -12.87
CA ASN A 69 4.93 9.91 -13.05
C ASN A 69 5.82 9.85 -11.79
N ALA A 70 5.28 10.02 -10.58
CA ALA A 70 6.02 9.73 -9.36
C ALA A 70 6.06 8.23 -9.08
N VAL A 71 4.95 7.53 -9.26
CA VAL A 71 4.79 6.11 -8.92
C VAL A 71 4.40 5.32 -10.16
N THR A 72 5.08 4.20 -10.40
CA THR A 72 4.62 3.16 -11.33
C THR A 72 3.58 2.29 -10.66
N SER A 73 2.60 1.81 -11.43
CA SER A 73 1.65 0.80 -10.98
C SER A 73 1.65 -0.37 -11.95
N ASN A 74 1.71 -1.59 -11.42
CA ASN A 74 1.63 -2.82 -12.18
C ASN A 74 0.61 -3.76 -11.53
N ILE A 75 -0.15 -4.49 -12.35
CA ILE A 75 -1.13 -5.48 -11.90
C ILE A 75 -0.78 -6.82 -12.53
N ALA A 76 -0.48 -7.80 -11.68
CA ALA A 76 -0.30 -9.19 -12.08
C ALA A 76 -1.55 -9.99 -11.70
N ASP A 77 -2.32 -10.40 -12.71
CA ASP A 77 -3.50 -11.21 -12.52
C ASP A 77 -3.16 -12.70 -12.61
N MET A 78 -3.14 -13.40 -11.47
CA MET A 78 -2.82 -14.83 -11.38
C MET A 78 -4.08 -15.66 -11.16
N ASN A 79 -4.01 -16.98 -11.28
CA ASN A 79 -5.20 -17.84 -11.20
C ASN A 79 -6.03 -17.63 -9.92
N ALA A 80 -5.39 -17.65 -8.75
CA ALA A 80 -6.07 -17.54 -7.45
C ALA A 80 -5.87 -16.19 -6.73
N THR A 81 -5.05 -15.29 -7.30
CA THR A 81 -4.60 -14.09 -6.60
C THR A 81 -4.34 -12.96 -7.58
N VAL A 82 -4.58 -11.72 -7.18
CA VAL A 82 -4.10 -10.52 -7.89
C VAL A 82 -3.00 -9.90 -7.04
N ILE A 83 -1.93 -9.46 -7.70
CA ILE A 83 -0.87 -8.68 -7.06
C ILE A 83 -0.81 -7.31 -7.74
N CYS A 84 -1.08 -6.25 -6.99
CA CYS A 84 -0.91 -4.87 -7.45
C CYS A 84 0.35 -4.29 -6.80
N ILE A 85 1.31 -3.85 -7.60
CA ILE A 85 2.57 -3.27 -7.13
C ILE A 85 2.58 -1.79 -7.48
N PHE A 86 2.91 -0.96 -6.51
CA PHE A 86 3.11 0.48 -6.66
C PHE A 86 4.52 0.81 -6.21
N GLN A 87 5.32 1.39 -7.09
CA GLN A 87 6.72 1.69 -6.79
C GLN A 87 7.07 3.12 -7.18
N LEU A 88 7.65 3.87 -6.25
CA LEU A 88 8.25 5.18 -6.53
C LEU A 88 9.35 5.00 -7.58
N ILE A 89 9.25 5.78 -8.65
CA ILE A 89 10.24 5.80 -9.72
C ILE A 89 11.55 6.37 -9.17
N ASP A 90 12.67 5.76 -9.54
CA ASP A 90 14.00 6.19 -9.12
C ASP A 90 14.20 7.69 -9.36
N GLN A 91 14.93 8.34 -8.45
CA GLN A 91 15.24 9.78 -8.45
C GLN A 91 14.05 10.71 -8.16
N ASN A 92 12.82 10.20 -8.06
CA ASN A 92 11.72 10.97 -7.48
C ASN A 92 11.81 11.00 -5.96
N THR A 93 11.19 12.02 -5.38
CA THR A 93 11.04 12.16 -3.93
C THR A 93 9.60 12.54 -3.65
N ILE A 94 8.94 11.83 -2.73
CA ILE A 94 7.58 12.16 -2.29
C ILE A 94 7.72 13.12 -1.11
N VAL A 95 7.22 14.35 -1.22
CA VAL A 95 7.24 15.31 -0.09
C VAL A 95 6.29 14.89 1.04
N PRO A 96 6.45 15.42 2.26
CA PRO A 96 5.47 15.25 3.33
C PRO A 96 4.05 15.61 2.86
N GLY A 97 3.09 14.75 3.14
CA GLY A 97 1.72 14.94 2.66
C GLY A 97 0.82 13.75 2.91
N ALA A 98 -0.37 13.81 2.33
CA ALA A 98 -1.38 12.76 2.36
C ALA A 98 -1.58 12.18 0.97
N TRP A 99 -1.27 10.90 0.84
CA TRP A 99 -1.30 10.15 -0.41
C TRP A 99 -2.26 8.98 -0.30
N ASN A 100 -2.71 8.49 -1.45
CA ASN A 100 -3.54 7.30 -1.53
C ASN A 100 -3.11 6.39 -2.68
N ILE A 101 -3.33 5.11 -2.42
CA ILE A 101 -3.21 4.04 -3.38
C ILE A 101 -4.55 3.33 -3.41
N ASN A 102 -5.08 3.10 -4.61
CA ASN A 102 -6.38 2.48 -4.79
C ASN A 102 -6.25 1.28 -5.71
N VAL A 103 -6.86 0.18 -5.31
CA VAL A 103 -7.12 -0.99 -6.15
C VAL A 103 -8.63 -1.11 -6.28
N GLN A 104 -9.12 -1.17 -7.52
CA GLN A 104 -10.54 -1.25 -7.82
C GLN A 104 -10.85 -2.54 -8.58
N PHE A 105 -11.89 -3.23 -8.12
CA PHE A 105 -12.44 -4.43 -8.75
C PHE A 105 -13.80 -4.12 -9.35
N ASN A 106 -14.03 -4.58 -10.58
CA ASN A 106 -15.35 -4.53 -11.19
C ASN A 106 -16.19 -5.74 -10.74
N LEU A 107 -17.41 -5.46 -10.25
CA LEU A 107 -18.36 -6.45 -9.75
C LEU A 107 -19.48 -6.79 -10.73
N ASN A 108 -19.50 -6.16 -11.91
CA ASN A 108 -20.47 -6.41 -12.99
C ASN A 108 -21.94 -6.36 -12.55
N GLY A 109 -22.28 -5.49 -11.60
CA GLY A 109 -23.66 -5.34 -11.12
C GLY A 109 -24.10 -6.42 -10.11
N THR A 110 -23.23 -7.36 -9.75
CA THR A 110 -23.57 -8.47 -8.83
C THR A 110 -23.53 -8.07 -7.35
N GLY A 111 -22.79 -7.01 -7.01
CA GLY A 111 -22.53 -6.60 -5.62
C GLY A 111 -21.85 -7.64 -4.74
N THR A 112 -21.37 -8.73 -5.32
CA THR A 112 -20.69 -9.80 -4.58
C THR A 112 -19.20 -9.49 -4.53
N ARG A 113 -18.63 -9.50 -3.31
CA ARG A 113 -17.18 -9.31 -3.09
C ARG A 113 -16.40 -10.45 -3.78
N PRO A 114 -15.52 -10.16 -4.76
CA PRO A 114 -14.78 -11.16 -5.52
C PRO A 114 -13.45 -11.55 -4.86
N THR A 115 -13.19 -11.01 -3.68
CA THR A 115 -11.92 -11.08 -2.96
C THR A 115 -12.16 -11.37 -1.49
N SER A 116 -11.14 -11.86 -0.80
CA SER A 116 -11.20 -12.11 0.64
C SER A 116 -9.81 -12.12 1.25
N ASN A 117 -9.68 -11.63 2.49
CA ASN A 117 -8.40 -11.56 3.21
C ASN A 117 -7.35 -10.76 2.43
N ASP A 118 -7.78 -9.65 1.84
CA ASP A 118 -6.91 -8.78 1.05
C ASP A 118 -5.86 -8.15 1.98
N MET A 119 -4.61 -8.18 1.52
CA MET A 119 -3.44 -7.80 2.32
C MET A 119 -2.65 -6.72 1.60
N TYR A 120 -1.90 -5.95 2.37
CA TYR A 120 -0.88 -5.07 1.82
C TYR A 120 0.43 -5.22 2.57
N SER A 121 1.53 -4.97 1.85
CA SER A 121 2.83 -4.69 2.44
C SER A 121 3.38 -3.36 1.90
N ILE A 122 4.09 -2.63 2.75
CA ILE A 122 4.65 -1.32 2.44
C ILE A 122 6.11 -1.30 2.91
N GLN A 123 7.02 -1.11 1.96
CA GLN A 123 8.44 -0.87 2.20
C GLN A 123 8.77 0.59 1.87
N ILE A 124 9.36 1.30 2.82
CA ILE A 124 9.74 2.71 2.68
C ILE A 124 11.14 2.90 3.20
N ASP A 125 12.00 3.48 2.37
CA ASP A 125 13.41 3.77 2.69
C ASP A 125 14.06 2.58 3.41
N SER A 126 14.79 2.84 4.48
CA SER A 126 15.41 1.82 5.33
C SER A 126 14.53 1.39 6.50
N TYR A 127 13.24 1.74 6.51
CA TYR A 127 12.33 1.33 7.59
C TYR A 127 11.91 -0.14 7.43
N PRO A 128 11.55 -0.82 8.52
CA PRO A 128 10.98 -2.17 8.43
C PRO A 128 9.72 -2.20 7.57
N GLU A 129 9.52 -3.30 6.86
CA GLU A 129 8.30 -3.53 6.07
C GLU A 129 7.07 -3.56 6.99
N ILE A 130 6.00 -2.92 6.54
CA ILE A 130 4.74 -2.79 7.26
C ILE A 130 3.71 -3.66 6.56
N TYR A 131 3.00 -4.50 7.32
CA TYR A 131 1.97 -5.38 6.79
C TYR A 131 0.61 -5.04 7.38
N GLY A 132 -0.45 -5.23 6.60
CA GLY A 132 -1.81 -5.08 7.08
C GLY A 132 -2.85 -5.71 6.15
N HIS A 133 -4.12 -5.47 6.50
CA HIS A 133 -5.30 -5.99 5.82
C HIS A 133 -6.33 -4.88 5.57
N PHE A 134 -7.27 -5.15 4.68
CA PHE A 134 -8.42 -4.30 4.36
C PHE A 134 -9.70 -4.74 5.06
#